data_AF-A0A318I1S6-F1
#
_entry.id   AF-A0A318I1S6-F1
#
_cell.length_a   1.000
_cell.length_b   1.000
_cell.length_c   1.000
_cell.angle_alpha   90.00
_cell.angle_beta   90.00
_cell.angle_gamma   90.00
#
_symmetry.space_group_name_H-M   'P 1'
#
loop_
_entity.id
_entity.type
_entity.pdbx_description
1 polymer ?
#
loop_
_entity_poly.entity_id
_entity_poly.type
_entity_poly.pdbx_seq_one_letter_code
_entity_poly.pdbx_strand_id
1 'polypeptide(L)'
;MVLWFVIFLTSCGTSGIIVKESTKPLAHRLPQPSSIFIFTKEEPNLSDSLLIGTIVTRHKGLNGDCDFIQVKRAAEKQAKEIGGNLIYITKHSPPSALLNPCHRIRGSIYSVPNPEAFEKEILWNPDRKLKVSDFKGSTNDKPFVAATNAYFGYNTRIKPKENIVIVEVDTYFNCELSYFKNNKNQSLVLNHEQLHFDITELYARKFTQRLQLEVKSFKDLVKNVERIGNEVHKELQLKQDAYDTDVYSDLSQQSSWDEWTKMGLKELDIYKNKIISRPYRLD
;
A
#
# COMPACT_ATOMS: atom_id res chain seq x y z
N MET A 1 2.27 20.48 -9.09
CA MET A 1 3.27 20.02 -8.10
C MET A 1 4.30 19.21 -8.87
N VAL A 2 5.58 19.58 -8.84
CA VAL A 2 6.62 19.02 -9.72
C VAL A 2 6.94 17.59 -9.30
N LEU A 3 6.58 16.59 -10.12
CA LEU A 3 6.97 15.19 -9.90
C LEU A 3 8.34 14.92 -10.51
N TRP A 4 9.28 14.49 -9.68
CA TRP A 4 10.61 14.06 -10.08
C TRP A 4 10.57 12.64 -10.64
N PHE A 5 11.06 12.46 -11.87
CA PHE A 5 11.32 11.15 -12.49
C PHE A 5 12.59 10.53 -11.90
N VAL A 6 12.52 9.28 -11.44
CA VAL A 6 13.70 8.48 -11.12
C VAL A 6 13.64 7.15 -11.86
N ILE A 7 14.67 6.88 -12.66
CA ILE A 7 14.85 5.68 -13.49
C ILE A 7 15.66 4.65 -12.68
N PHE A 8 15.23 3.39 -12.66
CA PHE A 8 16.06 2.29 -12.17
C PHE A 8 16.08 1.12 -13.17
N LEU A 9 17.28 0.60 -13.40
CA LEU A 9 17.58 -0.59 -14.21
C LEU A 9 17.80 -1.77 -13.26
N THR A 10 17.15 -2.93 -13.47
CA THR A 10 17.46 -4.12 -12.67
C THR A 10 17.46 -5.44 -13.45
N SER A 11 18.31 -6.36 -12.96
CA SER A 11 18.54 -7.75 -13.38
C SER A 11 18.84 -8.59 -12.13
N CYS A 12 18.33 -9.83 -12.08
CA CYS A 12 18.22 -10.71 -10.91
C CYS A 12 19.49 -11.01 -10.09
N GLY A 13 19.34 -10.85 -8.76
CA GLY A 13 20.16 -11.30 -7.64
C GLY A 13 19.66 -10.64 -6.32
N THR A 14 19.54 -11.37 -5.22
CA THR A 14 18.95 -10.84 -3.97
C THR A 14 19.97 -10.14 -3.08
N SER A 15 19.64 -8.98 -2.52
CA SER A 15 20.45 -8.30 -1.50
C SER A 15 20.73 -9.24 -0.30
N GLY A 16 21.95 -9.25 0.22
CA GLY A 16 22.30 -10.04 1.40
C GLY A 16 21.79 -9.38 2.66
N ILE A 17 20.92 -10.04 3.41
CA ILE A 17 20.38 -9.49 4.66
C ILE A 17 21.13 -10.11 5.84
N ILE A 18 21.53 -9.26 6.79
CA ILE A 18 22.09 -9.70 8.07
C ILE A 18 21.10 -9.27 9.14
N VAL A 19 20.56 -10.27 9.84
CA VAL A 19 19.82 -10.10 11.08
C VAL A 19 20.74 -10.44 12.24
N LYS A 20 20.74 -9.61 13.27
CA LYS A 20 21.36 -9.93 14.57
C LYS A 20 20.28 -9.94 15.62
N GLU A 21 20.00 -11.10 16.19
CA GLU A 21 19.06 -11.29 17.28
C GLU A 21 19.60 -10.68 18.59
N SER A 22 18.68 -10.21 19.43
CA SER A 22 18.96 -9.78 20.80
C SER A 22 19.06 -11.01 21.71
N THR A 23 20.01 -11.03 22.65
CA THR A 23 20.29 -12.18 23.54
C THR A 23 19.23 -12.42 24.63
N LYS A 24 18.07 -11.75 24.59
CA LYS A 24 17.02 -11.92 25.58
C LYS A 24 16.21 -13.20 25.28
N PRO A 25 15.96 -14.08 26.28
CA PRO A 25 15.21 -15.31 26.05
C PRO A 25 13.83 -15.00 25.49
N LEU A 26 13.44 -15.76 24.46
CA LEU A 26 12.14 -15.72 23.79
C LEU A 26 11.04 -16.29 24.72
N ALA A 27 10.82 -15.67 25.86
CA ALA A 27 9.95 -16.16 26.91
C ALA A 27 8.95 -15.09 27.34
N HIS A 28 8.18 -14.55 26.39
CA HIS A 28 6.81 -14.10 26.62
C HIS A 28 6.06 -14.30 25.31
N ARG A 29 4.98 -15.08 25.35
CA ARG A 29 4.23 -15.55 24.18
C ARG A 29 3.80 -14.35 23.36
N LEU A 30 4.41 -14.21 22.19
CA LEU A 30 4.04 -13.19 21.21
C LEU A 30 2.59 -13.45 20.78
N PRO A 31 1.78 -12.40 20.58
CA PRO A 31 0.47 -12.56 19.98
C PRO A 31 0.61 -13.26 18.63
N GLN A 32 -0.42 -14.04 18.26
CA GLN A 32 -0.50 -14.77 17.00
C GLN A 32 -0.01 -13.92 15.82
N PRO A 33 0.62 -14.51 14.79
CA PRO A 33 1.17 -13.75 13.67
C PRO A 33 0.11 -12.80 13.10
N SER A 34 0.26 -11.50 13.35
CA SER A 34 -0.49 -10.52 12.58
C SER A 34 -0.04 -10.63 11.13
N SER A 35 -0.97 -10.72 10.19
CA SER A 35 -0.64 -10.61 8.76
C SER A 35 0.05 -9.27 8.45
N ILE A 36 -0.21 -8.27 9.28
CA ILE A 36 0.29 -6.90 9.19
C ILE A 36 1.75 -6.83 9.63
N PHE A 37 2.56 -6.19 8.80
CA PHE A 37 3.97 -5.93 9.06
C PHE A 37 4.31 -4.47 8.74
N ILE A 38 4.94 -3.79 9.69
CA ILE A 38 5.13 -2.34 9.61
C ILE A 38 6.56 -1.99 9.25
N PHE A 39 6.72 -1.04 8.33
CA PHE A 39 7.97 -0.31 8.15
C PHE A 39 7.74 1.15 8.52
N THR A 40 8.50 1.67 9.48
CA THR A 40 8.43 3.08 9.87
C THR A 40 9.82 3.72 9.88
N LYS A 41 9.89 5.01 9.55
CA LYS A 41 11.08 5.87 9.70
C LYS A 41 10.96 6.83 10.88
N GLU A 42 9.76 6.97 11.44
CA GLU A 42 9.50 7.72 12.66
C GLU A 42 9.76 6.81 13.85
N GLU A 43 10.44 7.34 14.86
CA GLU A 43 10.70 6.60 16.09
C GLU A 43 9.35 6.26 16.73
N PRO A 44 8.96 4.98 16.77
CA PRO A 44 7.66 4.63 17.31
C PRO A 44 7.69 4.81 18.83
N ASN A 45 6.54 5.17 19.44
CA ASN A 45 6.41 5.03 20.88
C ASN A 45 6.35 3.53 21.21
N LEU A 46 7.49 2.98 21.61
CA LEU A 46 7.76 1.55 21.76
C LEU A 46 7.73 1.08 23.21
N SER A 47 7.06 1.82 24.10
CA SER A 47 7.02 1.55 25.56
C SER A 47 6.66 0.10 25.91
N ASP A 48 5.72 -0.51 25.20
CA ASP A 48 5.31 -1.93 25.38
C ASP A 48 5.86 -2.87 24.29
N SER A 49 6.91 -2.47 23.57
CA SER A 49 7.46 -3.21 22.44
C SER A 49 8.77 -3.91 22.78
N LEU A 50 8.96 -5.12 22.25
CA LEU A 50 10.17 -5.88 22.47
C LEU A 50 11.16 -5.68 21.31
N LEU A 51 12.33 -5.10 21.60
CA LEU A 51 13.45 -5.10 20.66
C LEU A 51 14.02 -6.53 20.56
N ILE A 52 13.81 -7.19 19.42
CA ILE A 52 14.22 -8.59 19.21
C ILE A 52 15.43 -8.71 18.30
N GLY A 53 15.80 -7.67 17.56
CA GLY A 53 17.00 -7.70 16.74
C GLY A 53 17.29 -6.41 15.98
N THR A 54 18.33 -6.48 15.16
CA THR A 54 18.68 -5.41 14.21
C THR A 54 18.83 -6.00 12.81
N ILE A 55 18.54 -5.19 11.80
CA ILE A 55 18.65 -5.58 10.40
C ILE A 55 19.58 -4.64 9.65
N VAL A 56 20.45 -5.23 8.83
CA VAL A 56 21.31 -4.50 7.90
C VAL A 56 21.28 -5.22 6.57
N THR A 57 20.92 -4.50 5.52
CA THR A 57 21.01 -5.02 4.15
C THR A 57 22.38 -4.68 3.57
N ARG A 58 23.08 -5.69 3.09
CA ARG A 58 24.34 -5.60 2.36
C ARG A 58 24.13 -5.94 0.89
N HIS A 59 24.95 -5.34 0.04
CA HIS A 59 25.04 -5.75 -1.36
C HIS A 59 25.77 -7.11 -1.43
N LYS A 60 25.17 -8.10 -2.11
CA LYS A 60 25.83 -9.37 -2.46
C LYS A 60 25.85 -9.50 -3.98
N GLY A 61 27.02 -9.30 -4.59
CA GLY A 61 27.29 -9.63 -6.00
C GLY A 61 26.85 -8.60 -7.05
N LEU A 62 27.41 -8.75 -8.26
CA LEU A 62 27.42 -7.76 -9.36
C LEU A 62 26.07 -7.47 -10.03
N ASN A 63 25.03 -8.29 -9.85
CA ASN A 63 23.76 -8.15 -10.55
C ASN A 63 22.62 -8.52 -9.61
N GLY A 64 22.06 -7.54 -8.91
CA GLY A 64 20.91 -7.75 -8.04
C GLY A 64 19.77 -6.81 -8.36
N ASP A 65 18.54 -7.30 -8.23
CA ASP A 65 17.35 -6.48 -8.37
C ASP A 65 17.17 -5.70 -7.07
N CYS A 66 17.64 -4.46 -7.09
CA CYS A 66 17.90 -3.66 -5.91
C CYS A 66 16.86 -2.57 -5.67
N ASP A 67 15.68 -2.78 -6.23
CA ASP A 67 14.50 -1.98 -5.97
C ASP A 67 14.14 -1.98 -4.47
N PHE A 68 13.74 -0.82 -3.96
CA PHE A 68 13.46 -0.63 -2.54
C PHE A 68 12.35 -1.56 -2.04
N ILE A 69 11.36 -1.86 -2.88
CA ILE A 69 10.27 -2.79 -2.55
C ILE A 69 10.81 -4.19 -2.28
N GLN A 70 11.73 -4.69 -3.11
CA GLN A 70 12.32 -6.02 -2.92
C GLN A 70 13.18 -6.08 -1.66
N VAL A 71 13.95 -5.02 -1.41
CA VAL A 71 14.73 -4.89 -0.17
C VAL A 71 13.81 -4.94 1.06
N LYS A 72 12.68 -4.23 1.05
CA LYS A 72 11.68 -4.30 2.11
C LYS A 72 11.08 -5.71 2.24
N ARG A 73 10.63 -6.34 1.15
CA ARG A 73 10.06 -7.70 1.19
C ARG A 73 11.00 -8.74 1.78
N ALA A 74 12.27 -8.70 1.38
CA ALA A 74 13.28 -9.60 1.92
C ALA A 74 13.58 -9.31 3.40
N ALA A 75 13.60 -8.03 3.79
CA ALA A 75 13.77 -7.61 5.19
C ALA A 75 12.61 -8.04 6.09
N GLU A 76 11.37 -7.91 5.60
CA GLU A 76 10.17 -8.39 6.26
C GLU A 76 10.23 -9.90 6.51
N LYS A 77 10.56 -10.68 5.48
CA LYS A 77 10.69 -12.14 5.61
C LYS A 77 11.65 -12.51 6.75
N GLN A 78 12.83 -11.91 6.75
CA GLN A 78 13.87 -12.19 7.74
C GLN A 78 13.49 -11.71 9.16
N ALA A 79 12.79 -10.58 9.27
CA ALA A 79 12.27 -10.13 10.55
C ALA A 79 11.15 -11.02 11.09
N LYS A 80 10.26 -11.51 10.22
CA LYS A 80 9.19 -12.46 10.58
C LYS A 80 9.77 -13.79 11.09
N GLU A 81 10.87 -14.27 10.50
CA GLU A 81 11.56 -15.50 10.93
C GLU A 81 12.00 -15.47 12.40
N ILE A 82 12.31 -14.28 12.95
CA ILE A 82 12.69 -14.10 14.36
C ILE A 82 11.54 -13.62 15.26
N GLY A 83 10.30 -13.59 14.76
CA GLY A 83 9.11 -13.15 15.53
C GLY A 83 8.83 -11.64 15.49
N GLY A 84 9.44 -10.92 14.55
CA GLY A 84 9.22 -9.49 14.35
C GLY A 84 8.01 -9.19 13.50
N ASN A 85 7.32 -8.09 13.82
CA ASN A 85 6.19 -7.55 13.06
C ASN A 85 6.33 -6.04 12.77
N LEU A 86 7.44 -5.42 13.18
CA LEU A 86 7.78 -4.04 12.85
C LEU A 86 9.28 -3.88 12.60
N ILE A 87 9.65 -3.16 11.54
CA ILE A 87 11.00 -2.63 11.30
C ILE A 87 10.97 -1.11 11.41
N TYR A 88 11.74 -0.60 12.38
CA TYR A 88 12.09 0.82 12.45
C TYR A 88 13.36 1.05 11.64
N ILE A 89 13.23 1.72 10.50
CA ILE A 89 14.33 2.06 9.59
C ILE A 89 15.08 3.27 10.16
N THR A 90 16.21 3.04 10.79
CA THR A 90 17.10 4.10 11.33
C THR A 90 17.92 4.78 10.25
N LYS A 91 18.19 4.09 9.13
CA LYS A 91 18.90 4.67 7.98
C LYS A 91 18.47 4.02 6.69
N HIS A 92 18.08 4.84 5.72
CA HIS A 92 17.91 4.45 4.32
C HIS A 92 18.97 5.15 3.48
N SER A 93 19.74 4.38 2.71
CA SER A 93 20.73 4.89 1.78
C SER A 93 20.30 4.52 0.36
N PRO A 94 20.01 5.49 -0.52
CA PRO A 94 19.69 5.22 -1.91
C PRO A 94 20.89 4.63 -2.66
N PRO A 95 20.66 3.97 -3.80
CA PRO A 95 21.73 3.53 -4.68
C PRO A 95 22.55 4.73 -5.16
N SER A 96 23.86 4.51 -5.32
CA SER A 96 24.82 5.48 -5.85
C SER A 96 25.61 4.82 -6.96
N ALA A 97 25.63 5.45 -8.14
CA ALA A 97 26.29 4.96 -9.34
C ALA A 97 27.79 4.69 -9.16
N LEU A 98 28.45 5.36 -8.20
CA LEU A 98 29.89 5.25 -7.96
C LEU A 98 30.29 4.19 -6.94
N LEU A 99 29.42 3.86 -5.96
CA LEU A 99 29.85 3.11 -4.78
C LEU A 99 29.00 1.87 -4.50
N ASN A 100 27.68 1.91 -4.71
CA ASN A 100 26.78 0.80 -4.36
C ASN A 100 25.48 0.91 -5.17
N PRO A 101 25.17 -0.05 -6.05
CA PRO A 101 24.02 0.03 -6.95
C PRO A 101 22.67 -0.27 -6.28
N CYS A 102 22.65 -0.49 -4.95
CA CYS A 102 21.47 -1.00 -4.26
C CYS A 102 21.00 -0.11 -3.12
N HIS A 103 19.67 -0.05 -2.94
CA HIS A 103 19.09 0.49 -1.72
C HIS A 103 19.60 -0.30 -0.51
N ARG A 104 19.97 0.42 0.54
CA ARG A 104 20.40 -0.18 1.80
C ARG A 104 19.60 0.39 2.95
N ILE A 105 19.11 -0.49 3.80
CA ILE A 105 18.48 -0.14 5.06
C ILE A 105 19.30 -0.65 6.24
N ARG A 106 19.29 0.15 7.30
CA ARG A 106 19.61 -0.26 8.66
C ARG A 106 18.39 -0.01 9.52
N GLY A 107 18.14 -0.88 10.48
CA GLY A 107 17.00 -0.72 11.35
C GLY A 107 17.01 -1.66 12.54
N SER A 108 16.03 -1.44 13.41
CA SER A 108 15.72 -2.28 14.56
C SER A 108 14.45 -3.06 14.27
N ILE A 109 14.44 -4.33 14.66
CA ILE A 109 13.29 -5.23 14.53
C ILE A 109 12.60 -5.31 15.89
N TYR A 110 11.30 -5.04 15.90
CA TYR A 110 10.46 -5.11 17.08
C TYR A 110 9.39 -6.18 16.93
N SER A 111 9.04 -6.78 18.06
CA SER A 111 7.75 -7.43 18.24
C SER A 111 6.86 -6.47 19.03
N VAL A 112 5.79 -6.01 18.40
CA VAL A 112 4.84 -5.05 18.97
C VAL A 112 3.49 -5.74 19.20
N PRO A 113 2.79 -5.45 20.31
CA PRO A 113 1.52 -6.10 20.62
C PRO A 113 0.39 -5.68 19.67
N ASN A 114 0.43 -4.45 19.16
CA ASN A 114 -0.58 -3.88 18.27
C ASN A 114 0.08 -3.19 17.04
N PRO A 115 0.47 -3.94 16.01
CA PRO A 115 1.10 -3.37 14.82
C PRO A 115 0.15 -2.47 14.02
N GLU A 116 -1.17 -2.71 14.07
CA GLU A 116 -2.20 -1.88 13.43
C GLU A 116 -2.09 -0.41 13.85
N ALA A 117 -1.70 -0.14 15.11
CA ALA A 117 -1.51 1.21 15.62
C ALA A 117 -0.49 2.03 14.81
N PHE A 118 0.47 1.37 14.14
CA PHE A 118 1.53 2.02 13.36
C PHE A 118 1.26 2.04 11.84
N GLU A 119 0.14 1.49 11.37
CA GLU A 119 -0.25 1.59 9.96
C GLU A 119 -0.52 3.05 9.57
N LYS A 120 0.17 3.57 8.54
CA LYS A 120 -0.14 4.88 7.97
C LYS A 120 -1.11 4.76 6.80
N GLU A 121 -1.04 3.63 6.10
CA GLU A 121 -1.89 3.31 4.96
C GLU A 121 -2.24 1.83 4.99
N ILE A 122 -3.46 1.51 4.56
CA ILE A 122 -3.97 0.14 4.44
C ILE A 122 -4.21 -0.14 2.96
N LEU A 123 -3.63 -1.23 2.46
CA LEU A 123 -3.91 -1.73 1.11
C LEU A 123 -5.29 -2.40 1.09
N TRP A 124 -6.06 -2.15 0.04
CA TRP A 124 -7.36 -2.77 -0.10
C TRP A 124 -7.22 -4.29 -0.20
N ASN A 125 -7.97 -5.00 0.64
CA ASN A 125 -8.05 -6.46 0.65
C ASN A 125 -9.45 -6.88 1.10
N PRO A 126 -10.11 -7.83 0.41
CA PRO A 126 -11.46 -8.27 0.78
C PRO A 126 -11.55 -8.80 2.22
N ASP A 127 -10.46 -9.34 2.75
CA ASP A 127 -10.37 -9.94 4.08
C ASP A 127 -9.91 -8.96 5.18
N ARG A 128 -9.50 -7.74 4.83
CA ARG A 128 -9.11 -6.67 5.78
C ARG A 128 -10.08 -5.50 5.70
N LYS A 129 -11.19 -5.62 6.42
CA LYS A 129 -12.16 -4.53 6.61
C LYS A 129 -11.61 -3.46 7.57
N LEU A 130 -12.01 -2.22 7.34
CA LEU A 130 -11.69 -1.06 8.17
C LEU A 130 -12.33 -1.19 9.55
N LYS A 131 -11.63 -0.68 10.55
CA LYS A 131 -12.06 -0.55 11.93
C LYS A 131 -11.97 0.91 12.32
N VAL A 132 -12.72 1.35 13.33
CA VAL A 132 -12.65 2.73 13.84
C VAL A 132 -11.21 3.12 14.22
N SER A 133 -10.40 2.18 14.74
CA SER A 133 -8.99 2.40 15.08
C SER A 133 -8.07 2.70 13.89
N ASP A 134 -8.52 2.44 12.66
CA ASP A 134 -7.76 2.76 11.45
C ASP A 134 -7.87 4.26 11.09
N PHE A 135 -8.86 4.97 11.62
CA PHE A 135 -9.09 6.40 11.39
C PHE A 135 -8.32 7.24 12.40
N LYS A 136 -7.06 7.54 12.08
CA LYS A 136 -6.08 8.17 12.99
C LYS A 136 -5.97 9.68 12.81
N GLY A 137 -6.65 10.24 11.81
CA GLY A 137 -6.69 11.66 11.55
C GLY A 137 -7.39 12.45 12.66
N SER A 138 -6.94 13.69 12.86
CA SER A 138 -7.54 14.59 13.85
C SER A 138 -9.01 14.90 13.51
N THR A 139 -9.86 14.84 14.54
CA THR A 139 -11.28 15.19 14.46
C THR A 139 -11.56 16.67 14.73
N ASN A 140 -10.54 17.44 15.13
CA ASN A 140 -10.69 18.85 15.47
C ASN A 140 -11.11 19.65 14.23
N ASP A 141 -12.10 20.53 14.42
CA ASP A 141 -12.64 21.42 13.38
C ASP A 141 -13.16 20.71 12.12
N LYS A 142 -13.45 19.41 12.22
CA LYS A 142 -14.02 18.64 11.11
C LYS A 142 -15.53 18.80 11.05
N PRO A 143 -16.14 19.00 9.86
CA PRO A 143 -17.58 19.19 9.74
C PRO A 143 -18.38 17.89 9.90
N PHE A 144 -17.86 16.75 9.43
CA PHE A 144 -18.58 15.48 9.38
C PHE A 144 -18.27 14.58 10.58
N VAL A 145 -19.04 13.49 10.74
CA VAL A 145 -18.84 12.50 11.81
C VAL A 145 -17.69 11.55 11.51
N ALA A 146 -17.39 11.31 10.25
CA ALA A 146 -16.23 10.58 9.77
C ALA A 146 -15.88 11.07 8.36
N ALA A 147 -14.69 10.70 7.87
CA ALA A 147 -14.35 10.80 6.46
C ALA A 147 -13.24 9.80 6.11
N THR A 148 -13.41 9.18 4.95
CA THR A 148 -12.45 8.26 4.34
C THR A 148 -11.62 8.96 3.28
N ASN A 149 -10.30 8.92 3.46
CA ASN A 149 -9.35 9.30 2.43
C ASN A 149 -8.79 8.03 1.78
N ALA A 150 -9.42 7.61 0.69
CA ALA A 150 -8.99 6.48 -0.13
C ALA A 150 -8.58 6.94 -1.53
N TYR A 151 -7.57 6.30 -2.10
CA TYR A 151 -7.07 6.60 -3.43
C TYR A 151 -6.48 5.35 -4.10
N PHE A 152 -6.32 5.39 -5.42
CA PHE A 152 -5.54 4.39 -6.14
C PHE A 152 -4.32 5.03 -6.79
N GLY A 153 -3.25 4.25 -6.93
CA GLY A 153 -2.00 4.66 -7.55
C GLY A 153 -1.39 3.52 -8.33
N TYR A 154 -0.36 3.81 -9.11
CA TYR A 154 0.37 2.79 -9.85
C TYR A 154 1.88 2.95 -9.72
N ASN A 155 2.57 1.82 -9.76
CA ASN A 155 4.02 1.74 -9.81
C ASN A 155 4.44 1.01 -11.09
N THR A 156 5.62 1.35 -11.60
CA THR A 156 6.19 0.70 -12.79
C THR A 156 7.51 0.03 -12.46
N ARG A 157 7.72 -1.17 -13.00
CA ARG A 157 8.97 -1.93 -12.89
C ARG A 157 9.41 -2.33 -14.27
N ILE A 158 10.59 -1.87 -14.69
CA ILE A 158 11.13 -2.14 -16.02
C ILE A 158 12.13 -3.29 -15.94
N LYS A 159 12.00 -4.25 -16.85
CA LYS A 159 12.92 -5.37 -17.05
C LYS A 159 13.52 -5.30 -18.45
N PRO A 160 14.62 -4.55 -18.65
CA PRO A 160 15.16 -4.28 -19.98
C PRO A 160 15.60 -5.54 -20.74
N LYS A 161 16.15 -6.53 -20.03
CA LYS A 161 16.60 -7.81 -20.63
C LYS A 161 15.45 -8.64 -21.18
N GLU A 162 14.29 -8.56 -20.54
CA GLU A 162 13.08 -9.28 -20.94
C GLU A 162 12.23 -8.45 -21.92
N ASN A 163 12.65 -7.21 -22.24
CA ASN A 163 11.87 -6.22 -22.97
C ASN A 163 10.47 -5.97 -22.38
N ILE A 164 10.32 -5.98 -21.06
CA ILE A 164 9.01 -5.86 -20.38
C ILE A 164 9.01 -4.65 -19.44
N VAL A 165 7.90 -3.91 -19.42
CA VAL A 165 7.49 -3.04 -18.31
C VAL A 165 6.29 -3.69 -17.62
N ILE A 166 6.34 -3.75 -16.30
CA ILE A 166 5.25 -4.19 -15.43
C ILE A 166 4.65 -2.94 -14.79
N VAL A 167 3.32 -2.81 -14.83
CA VAL A 167 2.58 -1.79 -14.08
C VAL A 167 1.73 -2.50 -13.05
N GLU A 168 1.83 -2.08 -11.80
CA GLU A 168 1.10 -2.60 -10.65
C GLU A 168 0.26 -1.45 -10.10
N VAL A 169 -1.06 -1.66 -10.01
CA VAL A 169 -2.01 -0.69 -9.48
C VAL A 169 -2.45 -1.16 -8.10
N ASP A 170 -2.47 -0.24 -7.15
CA ASP A 170 -2.86 -0.51 -5.77
C ASP A 170 -3.91 0.49 -5.32
N THR A 171 -4.67 0.11 -4.29
CA THR A 171 -5.70 0.94 -3.66
C THR A 171 -5.37 1.08 -2.19
N TYR A 172 -5.37 2.31 -1.71
CA TYR A 172 -4.85 2.72 -0.42
C TYR A 172 -5.95 3.45 0.35
N PHE A 173 -6.06 3.14 1.64
CA PHE A 173 -6.76 3.93 2.64
C PHE A 173 -5.72 4.63 3.50
N ASN A 174 -5.75 5.96 3.56
CA ASN A 174 -4.80 6.74 4.35
C ASN A 174 -5.34 6.95 5.78
N CYS A 175 -4.69 6.31 6.76
CA CYS A 175 -5.12 6.32 8.15
C CYS A 175 -5.01 7.70 8.79
N GLU A 176 -3.98 8.47 8.45
CA GLU A 176 -3.68 9.77 9.08
C GLU A 176 -4.54 10.92 8.50
N LEU A 177 -5.06 10.74 7.28
CA LEU A 177 -5.98 11.70 6.64
C LEU A 177 -7.46 11.34 6.81
N SER A 178 -7.75 10.11 7.25
CA SER A 178 -9.11 9.65 7.56
C SER A 178 -9.40 9.81 9.05
N TYR A 179 -10.58 10.29 9.40
CA TYR A 179 -10.95 10.54 10.81
C TYR A 179 -12.33 9.97 11.13
N PHE A 180 -12.57 9.64 12.39
CA PHE A 180 -13.84 9.10 12.86
C PHE A 180 -14.14 9.65 14.27
N LYS A 181 -15.26 10.36 14.41
CA LYS A 181 -15.74 10.87 15.70
C LYS A 181 -16.55 9.81 16.41
N ASN A 182 -16.40 9.75 17.73
CA ASN A 182 -17.26 8.92 18.56
C ASN A 182 -18.73 9.32 18.35
N ASN A 183 -19.58 8.36 18.00
CA ASN A 183 -20.99 8.56 17.71
C ASN A 183 -21.81 7.32 18.12
N LYS A 184 -23.14 7.43 18.23
CA LYS A 184 -24.00 6.32 18.68
C LYS A 184 -24.17 5.21 17.62
N ASN A 185 -23.95 5.52 16.35
CA ASN A 185 -24.23 4.65 15.20
C ASN A 185 -22.94 4.20 14.51
N GLN A 186 -21.88 3.89 15.28
CA GLN A 186 -20.54 3.65 14.72
C GLN A 186 -20.53 2.57 13.65
N SER A 187 -21.30 1.50 13.81
CA SER A 187 -21.35 0.41 12.82
C SER A 187 -21.93 0.87 11.47
N LEU A 188 -22.97 1.72 11.48
CA LEU A 188 -23.56 2.25 10.26
C LEU A 188 -22.61 3.23 9.57
N VAL A 189 -22.01 4.15 10.33
CA VAL A 189 -21.02 5.10 9.80
C VAL A 189 -19.80 4.35 9.27
N LEU A 190 -19.29 3.35 9.99
CA LEU A 190 -18.15 2.55 9.55
C LEU A 190 -18.45 1.76 8.27
N ASN A 191 -19.68 1.24 8.10
CA ASN A 191 -20.08 0.61 6.84
C ASN A 191 -20.09 1.63 5.69
N HIS A 192 -20.60 2.83 5.93
CA HIS A 192 -20.61 3.90 4.95
C HIS A 192 -19.19 4.27 4.50
N GLU A 193 -18.28 4.45 5.46
CA GLU A 193 -16.86 4.75 5.22
C GLU A 193 -16.12 3.59 4.54
N GLN A 194 -16.42 2.34 4.91
CA GLN A 194 -15.87 1.16 4.23
C GLN A 194 -16.25 1.14 2.75
N LEU A 195 -17.48 1.54 2.41
CA LEU A 195 -17.91 1.50 1.02
C LEU A 195 -17.16 2.50 0.15
N HIS A 196 -16.78 3.68 0.67
CA HIS A 196 -15.89 4.59 -0.06
C HIS A 196 -14.57 3.94 -0.46
N PHE A 197 -14.01 3.11 0.43
CA PHE A 197 -12.78 2.36 0.12
C PHE A 197 -13.03 1.27 -0.93
N ASP A 198 -14.15 0.55 -0.83
CA ASP A 198 -14.53 -0.51 -1.78
C ASP A 198 -14.87 0.07 -3.18
N ILE A 199 -15.51 1.25 -3.26
CA ILE A 199 -15.74 1.99 -4.50
C ILE A 199 -14.40 2.43 -5.10
N THR A 200 -13.44 2.89 -4.29
CA THR A 200 -12.11 3.26 -4.78
C THR A 200 -11.39 2.07 -5.42
N GLU A 201 -11.45 0.88 -4.83
CA GLU A 201 -10.91 -0.36 -5.44
C GLU A 201 -11.61 -0.69 -6.77
N LEU A 202 -12.94 -0.55 -6.83
CA LEU A 202 -13.69 -0.76 -8.06
C LEU A 202 -13.15 0.13 -9.20
N TYR A 203 -12.85 1.39 -8.90
CA TYR A 203 -12.26 2.32 -9.87
C TYR A 203 -10.79 2.04 -10.16
N ALA A 204 -10.03 1.49 -9.22
CA ALA A 204 -8.68 0.98 -9.50
C ALA A 204 -8.69 -0.20 -10.50
N ARG A 205 -9.69 -1.09 -10.41
CA ARG A 205 -9.90 -2.15 -11.41
C ARG A 205 -10.31 -1.58 -12.76
N LYS A 206 -11.17 -0.55 -12.81
CA LYS A 206 -11.51 0.17 -14.05
C LYS A 206 -10.29 0.84 -14.68
N PHE A 207 -9.44 1.48 -13.87
CA PHE A 207 -8.17 2.03 -14.33
C PHE A 207 -7.29 0.95 -14.96
N THR A 208 -7.12 -0.18 -14.28
CA THR A 208 -6.37 -1.33 -14.80
C THR A 208 -6.94 -1.84 -16.13
N GLN A 209 -8.27 -1.95 -16.23
CA GLN A 209 -8.95 -2.32 -17.47
C GLN A 209 -8.64 -1.36 -18.62
N ARG A 210 -8.73 -0.03 -18.40
CA ARG A 210 -8.42 0.97 -19.43
C ARG A 210 -6.96 0.94 -19.84
N LEU A 211 -6.04 0.83 -18.90
CA LEU A 211 -4.63 0.62 -19.22
C LEU A 211 -4.46 -0.64 -20.07
N GLN A 212 -5.16 -1.73 -19.75
CA GLN A 212 -5.06 -2.95 -20.53
C GLN A 212 -5.52 -2.79 -21.99
N LEU A 213 -6.60 -2.04 -22.19
CA LEU A 213 -7.23 -1.79 -23.49
C LEU A 213 -6.46 -0.76 -24.33
N GLU A 214 -6.01 0.33 -23.72
CA GLU A 214 -5.48 1.51 -24.43
C GLU A 214 -3.94 1.56 -24.49
N VAL A 215 -3.25 0.92 -23.53
CA VAL A 215 -1.78 0.93 -23.47
C VAL A 215 -1.24 -0.36 -24.06
N LYS A 216 -0.48 -0.29 -25.15
CA LYS A 216 0.13 -1.45 -25.81
C LYS A 216 1.65 -1.52 -25.67
N SER A 217 2.29 -0.44 -25.25
CA SER A 217 3.73 -0.35 -25.05
C SER A 217 4.08 0.59 -23.89
N PHE A 218 5.35 0.62 -23.47
CA PHE A 218 5.84 1.62 -22.52
C PHE A 218 5.68 3.06 -23.04
N LYS A 219 5.86 3.28 -24.36
CA LYS A 219 5.64 4.59 -24.98
C LYS A 219 4.19 5.04 -24.84
N ASP A 220 3.24 4.13 -25.08
CA ASP A 220 1.81 4.43 -24.87
C ASP A 220 1.50 4.67 -23.40
N LEU A 221 2.16 3.96 -22.49
CA LEU A 221 1.98 4.14 -21.06
C LEU A 221 2.35 5.56 -20.67
N VAL A 222 3.56 6.01 -21.02
CA VAL A 222 4.04 7.38 -20.74
C VAL A 222 3.10 8.43 -21.35
N LYS A 223 2.55 8.17 -22.54
CA LYS A 223 1.66 9.11 -23.23
C LYS A 223 0.25 9.18 -22.61
N ASN A 224 -0.32 8.05 -22.20
CA ASN A 224 -1.75 7.94 -21.92
C ASN A 224 -2.10 7.76 -20.44
N VAL A 225 -1.18 7.28 -19.60
CA VAL A 225 -1.49 6.88 -18.21
C VAL A 225 -2.08 8.01 -17.37
N GLU A 226 -1.56 9.23 -17.51
CA GLU A 226 -2.04 10.40 -16.79
C GLU A 226 -3.46 10.78 -17.23
N ARG A 227 -3.71 10.82 -18.55
CA ARG A 227 -5.05 11.08 -19.08
C ARG A 227 -6.06 10.05 -18.57
N ILE A 228 -5.75 8.75 -18.70
CA ILE A 228 -6.62 7.66 -18.25
C ILE A 228 -6.85 7.76 -16.74
N GLY A 229 -5.80 8.04 -15.96
CA GLY A 229 -5.90 8.21 -14.51
C GLY A 229 -6.82 9.36 -14.12
N ASN A 230 -6.67 10.51 -14.77
CA ASN A 230 -7.51 11.69 -14.52
C ASN A 230 -8.97 11.46 -14.89
N GLU A 231 -9.25 10.80 -16.01
CA GLU A 231 -10.60 10.42 -16.41
C GLU A 231 -11.25 9.49 -15.38
N VAL A 232 -10.55 8.42 -14.99
CA VAL A 232 -11.08 7.45 -14.00
C VAL A 232 -11.23 8.08 -12.63
N HIS A 233 -10.31 8.97 -12.22
CA HIS A 233 -10.42 9.71 -10.96
C HIS A 233 -11.64 10.64 -10.95
N LYS A 234 -11.90 11.35 -12.06
CA LYS A 234 -13.10 12.18 -12.19
C LYS A 234 -14.38 11.34 -12.09
N GLU A 235 -14.41 10.18 -12.73
CA GLU A 235 -15.56 9.27 -12.63
C GLU A 235 -15.73 8.69 -11.23
N LEU A 236 -14.63 8.42 -10.51
CA LEU A 236 -14.65 8.01 -9.11
C LEU A 236 -15.26 9.11 -8.25
N GLN A 237 -14.79 10.35 -8.38
CA GLN A 237 -15.29 11.49 -7.60
C GLN A 237 -16.79 11.69 -7.80
N LEU A 238 -17.25 11.71 -9.05
CA LEU A 238 -18.69 11.82 -9.36
C LEU A 238 -19.50 10.67 -8.74
N LYS A 239 -18.93 9.47 -8.65
CA LYS A 239 -19.61 8.31 -8.07
C LYS A 239 -19.64 8.34 -6.54
N GLN A 240 -18.58 8.83 -5.90
CA GLN A 240 -18.52 9.08 -4.47
C GLN A 240 -19.54 10.16 -4.07
N ASP A 241 -19.59 11.27 -4.81
CA ASP A 241 -20.54 12.37 -4.56
C ASP A 241 -22.00 11.90 -4.71
N ALA A 242 -22.28 11.08 -5.73
CA ALA A 242 -23.61 10.50 -5.94
C ALA A 242 -24.00 9.54 -4.79
N TYR A 243 -23.04 8.71 -4.34
CA TYR A 243 -23.26 7.80 -3.22
C TYR A 243 -23.58 8.56 -1.92
N ASP A 244 -22.78 9.58 -1.59
CA ASP A 244 -23.02 10.45 -0.43
C ASP A 244 -24.40 11.12 -0.52
N THR A 245 -24.71 11.70 -1.68
CA THR A 245 -25.99 12.38 -1.91
C THR A 245 -27.17 11.44 -1.68
N ASP A 246 -27.13 10.24 -2.24
CA ASP A 246 -28.21 9.26 -2.12
C ASP A 246 -28.37 8.77 -0.69
N VAL A 247 -27.28 8.38 -0.02
CA VAL A 247 -27.34 7.80 1.33
C VAL A 247 -27.67 8.84 2.39
N TYR A 248 -27.18 10.08 2.25
CA TYR A 248 -27.57 11.16 3.16
C TYR A 248 -29.02 11.58 2.96
N SER A 249 -29.58 11.41 1.76
CA SER A 249 -31.01 11.65 1.50
C SER A 249 -31.90 10.51 2.02
N ASP A 250 -31.44 9.26 1.89
CA ASP A 250 -32.14 8.06 2.35
C ASP A 250 -31.13 6.97 2.74
N LEU A 251 -31.01 6.73 4.05
CA LEU A 251 -30.09 5.72 4.60
C LEU A 251 -30.38 4.29 4.10
N SER A 252 -31.60 4.00 3.64
CA SER A 252 -31.93 2.67 3.10
C SER A 252 -31.18 2.37 1.79
N GLN A 253 -30.73 3.41 1.08
CA GLN A 253 -29.97 3.29 -0.17
C GLN A 253 -28.59 2.65 0.01
N GLN A 254 -28.04 2.62 1.24
CA GLN A 254 -26.76 1.98 1.55
C GLN A 254 -26.70 0.54 1.00
N SER A 255 -27.76 -0.25 1.19
CA SER A 255 -27.78 -1.66 0.76
C SER A 255 -27.71 -1.80 -0.77
N SER A 256 -28.35 -0.89 -1.50
CA SER A 256 -28.30 -0.85 -2.98
C SER A 256 -26.89 -0.52 -3.48
N TRP A 257 -26.19 0.39 -2.80
CA TRP A 257 -24.81 0.75 -3.11
C TRP A 257 -23.80 -0.33 -2.73
N ASP A 258 -24.02 -1.02 -1.61
CA ASP A 258 -23.24 -2.18 -1.20
C ASP A 258 -23.31 -3.29 -2.29
N GLU A 259 -24.52 -3.62 -2.76
CA GLU A 259 -24.71 -4.64 -3.80
C GLU A 259 -24.18 -4.17 -5.16
N TRP A 260 -24.38 -2.90 -5.55
CA TRP A 260 -23.80 -2.33 -6.78
C TRP A 260 -22.26 -2.45 -6.78
N THR A 261 -21.62 -2.08 -5.67
CA THR A 261 -20.17 -2.12 -5.53
C THR A 261 -19.65 -3.55 -5.59
N LYS A 262 -20.30 -4.47 -4.88
CA LYS A 262 -19.98 -5.90 -4.89
C LYS A 262 -20.14 -6.53 -6.28
N MET A 263 -21.22 -6.22 -6.99
CA MET A 263 -21.41 -6.69 -8.37
C MET A 263 -20.34 -6.13 -9.29
N GLY A 264 -20.05 -4.82 -9.24
CA GLY A 264 -19.00 -4.21 -10.05
C GLY A 264 -17.61 -4.81 -9.78
N LEU A 265 -17.27 -5.07 -8.51
CA LEU A 265 -16.02 -5.73 -8.15
C LEU A 265 -15.94 -7.14 -8.75
N LYS A 266 -17.05 -7.89 -8.72
CA LYS A 266 -17.15 -9.23 -9.30
C LYS A 266 -17.06 -9.21 -10.83
N GLU A 267 -17.69 -8.25 -11.50
CA GLU A 267 -17.61 -8.08 -12.96
C GLU A 267 -16.17 -7.81 -13.41
N LEU A 268 -15.41 -7.05 -12.61
CA LEU A 268 -14.01 -6.75 -12.86
C LEU A 268 -13.04 -7.70 -12.15
N ASP A 269 -13.46 -8.91 -11.74
CA ASP A 269 -12.59 -9.84 -10.99
C ASP A 269 -11.35 -10.27 -11.79
N ILE A 270 -11.43 -10.28 -13.13
CA ILE A 270 -10.28 -10.52 -14.01
C ILE A 270 -9.15 -9.50 -13.82
N TYR A 271 -9.46 -8.32 -13.27
CA TYR A 271 -8.50 -7.25 -12.98
C TYR A 271 -8.10 -7.17 -11.49
N LYS A 272 -8.52 -8.10 -10.63
CA LYS A 272 -8.25 -8.04 -9.17
C LYS A 272 -6.77 -7.99 -8.80
N ASN A 273 -5.92 -8.69 -9.57
CA ASN A 273 -4.48 -8.73 -9.34
C ASN A 273 -3.80 -7.42 -9.76
N LYS A 274 -4.51 -6.55 -10.50
CA LYS A 274 -4.10 -5.19 -10.85
C LYS A 274 -2.66 -5.06 -11.39
N ILE A 275 -2.19 -6.09 -12.09
CA ILE A 275 -0.86 -6.14 -12.71
C ILE A 275 -1.00 -6.29 -14.22
N ILE A 276 -0.34 -5.42 -14.97
CA ILE A 276 -0.23 -5.50 -16.43
C ILE A 276 1.23 -5.55 -16.85
N SER A 277 1.54 -6.27 -17.94
CA SER A 277 2.87 -6.30 -18.55
C SER A 277 2.81 -5.84 -20.00
N ARG A 278 3.71 -4.94 -20.41
CA ARG A 278 3.79 -4.42 -21.79
C ARG A 278 5.23 -4.44 -22.31
N PRO A 279 5.44 -4.47 -23.64
CA PRO A 279 6.75 -4.27 -24.22
C PRO A 279 7.39 -2.94 -23.76
N TYR A 280 8.66 -3.00 -23.34
CA TYR A 280 9.42 -1.81 -22.93
C TYR A 280 9.92 -1.02 -24.15
N ARG A 281 10.38 -1.72 -25.20
CA ARG A 281 10.78 -1.18 -26.49
C ARG A 281 9.82 -1.66 -27.56
N LEU A 282 9.50 -0.78 -28.50
CA LEU A 282 8.89 -1.14 -29.77
C LEU A 282 10.05 -1.52 -30.70
N ASP A 283 10.01 -2.74 -31.24
CA ASP A 283 10.96 -3.18 -32.25
C ASP A 283 10.87 -2.30 -33.52
#